data_AF-A0A428LGL1-F1
#
_entry.id   AF-A0A428LGL1-F1
#
_cell.length_a   1.000
_cell.length_b   1.000
_cell.length_c   1.000
_cell.angle_alpha   90.00
_cell.angle_beta   90.00
_cell.angle_gamma   90.00
#
_symmetry.space_group_name_H-M   'P 1'
#
loop_
_entity.id
_entity.type
_entity.pdbx_description
1 polymer ?
#
loop_
_entity_poly.entity_id
_entity_poly.type
_entity_poly.pdbx_seq_one_letter_code
_entity_poly.pdbx_strand_id
1 'polypeptide(L)'
;MDRCYNEFGFFAFCSAPFVLATRPQRLEPLWAVTGVTMRKWLKQAVKRAGEDSVYFSISVTPHMFRHSYTMHTLYHRQSRTVIQDLVGHKEPRSMEVYTWVLALDPAATLAEPFSWDGRDAAEILQTLPPLK
;
A
#
# COMPACT_ATOMS: atom_id res chain seq x y z
N MET A 1 8.71 -1.01 -29.12
CA MET A 1 9.30 -2.32 -29.45
C MET A 1 10.78 -2.21 -29.11
N ASP A 2 11.21 -2.79 -28.00
CA ASP A 2 12.41 -3.62 -27.96
C ASP A 2 12.46 -4.40 -26.64
N ARG A 3 12.90 -5.64 -26.78
CA ARG A 3 12.72 -6.76 -25.87
C ARG A 3 13.67 -6.65 -24.68
N CYS A 4 13.21 -7.09 -23.50
CA CYS A 4 14.01 -7.88 -22.56
C CYS A 4 13.07 -8.45 -21.48
N TYR A 5 12.49 -9.61 -21.78
CA TYR A 5 12.03 -10.56 -20.77
C TYR A 5 12.76 -11.88 -21.01
N ASN A 6 13.12 -12.53 -19.91
CA ASN A 6 13.76 -13.83 -19.72
C ASN A 6 15.25 -13.94 -20.04
N GLU A 7 16.06 -14.26 -19.04
CA GLU A 7 16.42 -15.64 -18.63
C GLU A 7 17.23 -15.52 -17.31
N PHE A 8 17.19 -16.53 -16.44
CA PHE A 8 17.87 -16.66 -15.14
C PHE A 8 17.19 -16.05 -13.91
N GLY A 9 16.59 -16.95 -13.13
CA GLY A 9 16.11 -16.69 -11.78
C GLY A 9 17.26 -16.30 -10.85
N PHE A 10 17.27 -15.02 -10.49
CA PHE A 10 17.81 -14.52 -9.24
C PHE A 10 16.99 -13.27 -8.90
N PHE A 11 16.39 -13.24 -7.72
CA PHE A 11 15.79 -12.02 -7.16
C PHE A 11 16.92 -11.01 -6.92
N ALA A 12 17.31 -10.28 -7.97
CA ALA A 12 18.20 -9.15 -7.85
C ALA A 12 17.37 -8.00 -7.27
N PHE A 13 17.59 -7.74 -5.98
CA PHE A 13 17.23 -6.49 -5.32
C PHE A 13 17.53 -5.33 -6.28
N CYS A 14 16.48 -4.67 -6.78
CA CYS A 14 16.64 -3.47 -7.58
C CYS A 14 17.02 -2.35 -6.62
N SER A 15 18.31 -2.28 -6.31
CA SER A 15 18.95 -1.18 -5.60
C SER A 15 18.67 0.14 -6.32
N ALA A 16 18.83 1.23 -5.59
CA ALA A 16 18.28 2.56 -5.84
C ALA A 16 18.68 3.38 -7.10
N PRO A 17 19.52 3.00 -8.09
CA PRO A 17 19.82 3.92 -9.19
C PRO A 17 18.66 4.19 -10.16
N PHE A 18 17.66 3.30 -10.25
CA PHE A 18 16.63 3.42 -11.30
C PHE A 18 15.73 4.65 -11.14
N VAL A 19 15.46 5.08 -9.90
CA VAL A 19 14.51 6.18 -9.65
C VAL A 19 15.10 7.56 -10.00
N LEU A 20 16.43 7.70 -10.05
CA LEU A 20 17.10 8.99 -10.29
C LEU A 20 17.58 9.22 -11.72
N ALA A 21 17.78 8.17 -12.53
CA ALA A 21 18.39 8.31 -13.85
C ALA A 21 17.40 8.61 -15.00
N THR A 22 16.10 8.39 -14.81
CA THR A 22 15.08 8.73 -15.81
C THR A 22 14.07 9.69 -15.19
N ARG A 23 14.37 10.99 -15.17
CA ARG A 23 13.30 12.00 -15.17
C ARG A 23 12.77 12.04 -16.61
N PRO A 24 11.65 11.39 -16.94
CA PRO A 24 11.10 11.49 -18.28
C PRO A 24 10.78 12.97 -18.55
N GLN A 25 11.37 13.55 -19.60
CA GLN A 25 11.10 14.92 -20.03
C GLN A 25 9.68 15.09 -20.60
N ARG A 26 8.89 14.01 -20.63
CA ARG A 26 7.50 13.96 -21.10
C ARG A 26 6.65 13.18 -20.10
N LEU A 27 5.49 13.73 -19.73
CA LEU A 27 4.48 13.15 -18.84
C LEU A 27 3.79 11.92 -19.48
N GLU A 28 4.55 10.90 -19.88
CA GLU A 28 4.00 9.61 -20.24
C GLU A 28 3.48 8.95 -18.94
N PRO A 29 2.21 8.51 -18.90
CA PRO A 29 1.69 7.81 -17.73
C PRO A 29 2.50 6.54 -17.46
N LEU A 30 2.94 6.35 -16.21
CA LEU A 30 3.65 5.13 -15.79
C LEU A 30 2.84 3.85 -16.03
N TRP A 31 1.51 3.98 -16.09
CA TRP A 31 0.58 2.89 -16.36
C TRP A 31 -0.44 3.30 -17.42
N ALA A 32 -0.92 2.33 -18.22
CA ALA A 32 -1.92 2.54 -19.26
C ALA A 32 -3.36 2.66 -18.73
N VAL A 33 -3.59 2.22 -17.49
CA VAL A 33 -4.90 2.26 -16.81
C VAL A 33 -5.27 3.73 -16.53
N THR A 34 -6.42 4.05 -15.95
CA THR A 34 -6.67 5.41 -15.40
C THR A 34 -7.04 5.32 -13.93
N GLY A 35 -6.85 6.41 -13.18
CA GLY A 35 -7.32 6.47 -11.80
C GLY A 35 -8.83 6.23 -11.68
N VAL A 36 -9.60 6.57 -12.72
CA VAL A 36 -11.04 6.27 -12.79
C VAL A 36 -11.29 4.77 -12.89
N THR A 37 -10.53 4.07 -13.73
CA THR A 37 -10.59 2.61 -13.87
C THR A 37 -10.22 1.91 -12.57
N MET A 38 -9.14 2.33 -11.92
CA MET A 38 -8.72 1.79 -10.61
C MET A 38 -9.83 1.90 -9.56
N ARG A 39 -10.48 3.07 -9.48
CA ARG A 39 -11.62 3.28 -8.55
C ARG A 39 -12.82 2.40 -8.90
N LYS A 40 -13.10 2.17 -10.19
CA LYS A 40 -14.18 1.27 -10.61
C LYS A 40 -13.89 -0.18 -10.20
N TRP A 41 -12.68 -0.67 -10.45
CA TRP A 41 -12.27 -2.00 -10.03
C TRP A 41 -12.32 -2.17 -8.52
N LEU A 42 -11.90 -1.15 -7.76
CA LEU A 42 -11.97 -1.18 -6.31
C LEU A 42 -13.41 -1.27 -5.80
N LYS A 43 -14.33 -0.49 -6.39
CA LYS A 43 -15.76 -0.60 -6.06
C LYS A 43 -16.33 -1.98 -6.38
N GLN A 44 -15.93 -2.58 -7.50
CA GLN A 44 -16.34 -3.94 -7.86
C GLN A 44 -15.78 -4.98 -6.88
N ALA A 45 -14.52 -4.84 -6.46
CA ALA A 45 -13.91 -5.72 -5.47
C ALA A 45 -14.60 -5.62 -4.11
N VAL A 46 -14.90 -4.40 -3.63
CA VAL A 46 -15.66 -4.20 -2.38
C VAL A 46 -17.07 -4.78 -2.49
N LYS A 47 -17.72 -4.67 -3.65
CA LYS A 47 -19.03 -5.30 -3.87
C LYS A 47 -18.95 -6.82 -3.75
N ARG A 48 -17.96 -7.46 -4.38
CA ARG A 48 -17.73 -8.92 -4.28
C ARG A 48 -17.46 -9.35 -2.84
N ALA A 49 -16.63 -8.60 -2.11
CA ALA A 49 -16.39 -8.87 -0.69
C ALA A 49 -17.68 -8.82 0.14
N GLY A 50 -18.61 -7.91 -0.17
CA GLY A 50 -19.93 -7.89 0.47
C GLY A 50 -20.83 -9.08 0.14
N GLU A 51 -20.66 -9.71 -1.03
CA GLU A 51 -21.31 -10.97 -1.39
C GLU A 51 -20.71 -12.14 -0.57
N ASP A 52 -19.43 -12.05 -0.23
CA ASP A 52 -18.71 -13.00 0.64
C ASP A 52 -18.89 -12.71 2.16
N SER A 53 -19.88 -11.88 2.53
CA SER A 53 -20.16 -11.44 3.91
C SER A 53 -19.01 -10.72 4.62
N VAL A 54 -18.08 -10.12 3.86
CA VAL A 54 -16.99 -9.30 4.39
C VAL A 54 -17.34 -7.82 4.28
N TYR A 55 -17.40 -7.14 5.42
CA TYR A 55 -17.73 -5.71 5.50
C TYR A 55 -16.58 -4.90 6.11
N PHE A 56 -16.35 -3.71 5.55
CA PHE A 56 -15.32 -2.78 6.03
C PHE A 56 -15.95 -1.62 6.78
N SER A 57 -15.35 -1.22 7.90
CA SER A 57 -15.76 -0.05 8.68
C SER A 57 -15.45 1.29 8.01
N ILE A 58 -14.43 1.29 7.16
CA ILE A 58 -13.92 2.49 6.50
C ILE A 58 -14.06 2.28 4.99
N SER A 59 -14.42 3.34 4.27
CA SER A 59 -14.48 3.31 2.82
C SER A 59 -13.10 2.96 2.23
N VAL A 60 -13.05 1.92 1.40
CA VAL A 60 -11.80 1.52 0.74
C VAL A 60 -11.54 2.44 -0.46
N THR A 61 -10.49 3.25 -0.38
CA THR A 61 -10.07 4.18 -1.45
C THR A 61 -8.60 3.99 -1.81
N PRO A 62 -8.15 4.40 -3.02
CA PRO A 62 -6.73 4.38 -3.36
C PRO A 62 -5.85 5.17 -2.37
N HIS A 63 -6.39 6.23 -1.76
CA HIS A 63 -5.66 7.00 -0.76
C HIS A 63 -5.51 6.24 0.57
N MET A 64 -6.49 5.43 0.96
CA MET A 64 -6.37 4.54 2.13
C MET A 64 -5.24 3.52 1.95
N PHE A 65 -5.05 2.97 0.76
CA PHE A 65 -3.91 2.09 0.49
C PHE A 65 -2.56 2.79 0.65
N ARG A 66 -2.48 4.08 0.30
CA ARG A 66 -1.28 4.89 0.53
C ARG A 66 -1.04 5.08 2.03
N HIS A 67 -2.08 5.35 2.82
CA HIS A 67 -1.98 5.44 4.27
C HIS A 67 -1.54 4.10 4.90
N SER A 68 -2.16 2.99 4.53
CA SER A 68 -1.84 1.68 5.07
C SER A 68 -0.42 1.25 4.71
N TYR A 69 0.02 1.49 3.47
CA TYR A 69 1.41 1.26 3.06
C TYR A 69 2.41 2.07 3.89
N THR A 70 2.12 3.37 4.11
CA THR A 70 2.99 4.25 4.90
C THR A 70 3.10 3.77 6.34
N MET A 71 1.97 3.46 6.97
CA MET A 71 1.93 2.90 8.33
C MET A 71 2.69 1.57 8.40
N HIS A 72 2.43 0.66 7.46
CA HIS A 72 3.06 -0.65 7.43
C HIS A 72 4.60 -0.56 7.34
N THR A 73 5.09 0.34 6.49
CA THR A 73 6.52 0.57 6.33
C THR A 73 7.15 1.22 7.59
N LEU A 74 6.38 2.04 8.31
CA LEU A 74 6.76 2.60 9.61
C LEU A 74 6.82 1.53 10.72
N TYR A 75 5.88 0.58 10.75
CA TYR A 75 5.92 -0.56 11.69
C TYR A 75 7.17 -1.41 11.49
N HIS A 76 7.60 -1.61 10.24
CA HIS A 76 8.88 -2.26 9.89
C HIS A 76 10.13 -1.41 10.14
N ARG A 77 10.01 -0.30 10.88
CA ARG A 77 11.13 0.55 11.32
C ARG A 77 11.97 1.14 10.18
N GLN A 78 11.42 1.29 8.98
CA GLN A 78 12.14 2.02 7.94
C GLN A 78 12.29 3.50 8.33
N SER A 79 13.42 4.10 7.96
CA SER A 79 13.70 5.50 8.26
C SER A 79 12.66 6.41 7.63
N ARG A 80 12.21 7.43 8.37
CA ARG A 80 11.18 8.39 7.92
C ARG A 80 11.54 9.09 6.61
N THR A 81 12.82 9.35 6.36
CA THR A 81 13.34 9.97 5.13
C THR A 81 13.05 9.10 3.91
N VAL A 82 13.39 7.81 3.98
CA VAL A 82 13.11 6.84 2.90
C VAL A 82 11.61 6.74 2.63
N ILE A 83 10.78 6.67 3.67
CA ILE A 83 9.32 6.59 3.50
C ILE A 83 8.77 7.88 2.89
N GLN A 84 9.27 9.04 3.34
CA GLN A 84 8.88 10.34 2.79
C GLN A 84 9.16 10.42 1.28
N ASP A 85 10.32 9.92 0.85
CA ASP A 85 10.71 9.87 -0.56
C ASP A 85 9.84 8.87 -1.35
N LEU A 86 9.60 7.68 -0.81
CA LEU A 86 8.75 6.65 -1.45
C LEU A 86 7.31 7.13 -1.66
N VAL A 87 6.76 7.83 -0.67
CA VAL A 87 5.40 8.34 -0.70
C VAL A 87 5.30 9.65 -1.48
N GLY A 88 6.42 10.33 -1.73
CA GLY A 88 6.48 11.59 -2.48
C GLY A 88 5.98 12.79 -1.70
N HIS A 89 6.25 12.83 -0.39
CA HIS A 89 5.87 13.94 0.47
C HIS A 89 6.91 15.07 0.41
N LYS A 90 6.48 16.26 -0.05
CA LYS A 90 7.34 17.44 -0.13
C LYS A 90 7.75 17.95 1.26
N GLU A 91 6.86 17.85 2.24
CA GLU A 91 7.07 18.37 3.59
C GLU A 91 7.03 17.25 4.63
N PRO A 92 7.96 17.25 5.62
CA PRO A 92 8.01 16.24 6.67
C PRO A 92 6.80 16.31 7.60
N ARG A 93 6.12 17.47 7.66
CA ARG A 93 4.91 17.66 8.47
C ARG A 93 3.79 16.69 8.12
N SER A 94 3.67 16.35 6.84
CA SER A 94 2.70 15.36 6.36
C SER A 94 2.95 13.93 6.87
N MET A 95 4.15 13.66 7.42
CA MET A 95 4.52 12.40 8.05
C MET A 95 4.28 12.38 9.57
N GLU A 96 4.01 13.54 10.20
CA GLU A 96 3.84 13.65 11.65
C GLU A 96 2.62 12.89 12.14
N VAL A 97 1.51 12.95 11.40
CA VAL A 97 0.26 12.24 11.73
C VAL A 97 0.51 10.74 11.91
N TYR A 98 1.26 10.10 11.01
CA TYR A 98 1.57 8.67 11.14
C TYR A 98 2.49 8.38 12.33
N THR A 99 3.39 9.31 12.66
CA THR A 99 4.29 9.16 13.81
C THR A 99 3.51 9.27 15.12
N TRP A 100 2.52 10.18 15.19
CA TRP A 100 1.63 10.29 16.34
C TRP A 100 0.73 9.06 16.49
N VAL A 101 0.17 8.55 15.40
CA VAL A 101 -0.62 7.30 15.41
C VAL A 101 0.24 6.13 15.91
N LEU A 102 1.48 6.01 15.43
CA LEU A 102 2.40 4.97 15.88
C LEU A 102 2.75 5.09 17.37
N ALA A 103 2.92 6.32 17.88
CA ALA A 103 3.22 6.56 19.29
C ALA A 103 2.06 6.22 20.23
N LEU A 104 0.82 6.24 19.72
CA LEU A 104 -0.38 5.86 20.48
C LEU A 104 -0.58 4.33 20.58
N ASP A 105 0.04 3.56 19.69
CA ASP A 105 -0.19 2.13 19.58
C ASP A 105 0.82 1.32 20.43
N PRO A 106 0.40 0.68 21.54
CA PRO A 106 1.30 -0.14 22.35
C PRO A 106 1.84 -1.36 21.58
N ALA A 107 1.08 -1.87 20.60
CA ALA A 107 1.48 -2.99 19.74
C ALA A 107 2.50 -2.57 18.67
N ALA A 108 2.73 -1.27 18.45
CA ALA A 108 3.83 -0.79 17.61
C ALA A 108 5.21 -1.21 18.13
N THR A 109 5.29 -1.69 19.37
CA THR A 109 6.50 -2.28 19.96
C THR A 109 6.72 -3.72 19.50
N LEU A 110 5.66 -4.43 19.09
CA LEU A 110 5.71 -5.80 18.61
C LEU A 110 5.96 -5.80 17.10
N ALA A 111 6.94 -6.59 16.65
CA ALA A 111 7.19 -6.82 15.24
C ALA A 111 6.13 -7.82 14.73
N GLU A 112 4.93 -7.33 14.43
CA GLU A 112 3.86 -8.19 13.90
C GLU A 112 4.22 -8.67 12.49
N PRO A 113 4.32 -10.00 12.27
CA PRO A 113 4.52 -10.53 10.93
C PRO A 113 3.23 -10.32 10.12
N PHE A 114 3.29 -9.44 9.14
CA PHE A 114 2.19 -9.18 8.21
C PHE A 114 2.17 -10.23 7.09
N SER A 115 2.29 -11.51 7.48
CA SER A 115 2.30 -12.67 6.59
C SER A 115 0.94 -13.36 6.50
N TRP A 116 -0.11 -12.74 7.04
CA TRP A 116 -1.46 -13.27 7.05
C TRP A 116 -1.98 -13.41 5.61
N ASP A 117 -2.56 -14.57 5.29
CA ASP A 117 -3.20 -14.77 3.99
C ASP A 117 -4.53 -13.99 3.93
N GLY A 118 -4.97 -13.68 2.72
CA GLY A 118 -6.26 -13.02 2.51
C GLY A 118 -7.44 -13.87 3.02
N ARG A 119 -7.30 -15.21 3.04
CA ARG A 119 -8.32 -16.11 3.57
C ARG A 119 -8.46 -16.01 5.08
N ASP A 120 -7.34 -16.03 5.80
CA ASP A 120 -7.33 -15.89 7.25
C ASP A 120 -7.92 -14.54 7.67
N ALA A 121 -7.60 -13.47 6.92
CA ALA A 121 -8.20 -12.15 7.15
C ALA A 121 -9.71 -12.15 6.87
N ALA A 122 -10.17 -12.82 5.81
CA ALA A 122 -11.59 -12.93 5.51
C ALA A 122 -12.34 -13.72 6.58
N GLU A 123 -11.77 -14.82 7.08
CA GLU A 123 -12.34 -15.62 8.17
C GLU A 123 -12.56 -14.75 9.42
N ILE A 124 -11.53 -13.99 9.84
CA ILE A 124 -11.64 -13.07 10.98
C ILE A 124 -12.74 -12.04 10.74
N LEU A 125 -12.76 -11.39 9.57
CA LEU A 125 -13.75 -10.36 9.25
C LEU A 125 -15.19 -10.90 9.19
N GLN A 126 -15.38 -12.15 8.77
CA GLN A 126 -16.69 -12.81 8.76
C GLN A 126 -17.20 -13.12 10.16
N THR A 127 -16.32 -13.30 11.14
CA THR A 127 -16.72 -13.51 12.55
C THR A 127 -17.19 -12.23 13.26
N LEU A 128 -16.89 -11.06 12.69
CA LEU A 128 -17.26 -9.78 13.30
C LEU A 128 -18.73 -9.44 13.02
N PRO A 129 -19.45 -8.87 14.00
CA PRO A 129 -20.84 -8.44 13.77
C PRO A 129 -20.89 -7.36 12.68
N PRO A 130 -21.93 -7.36 11.83
CA PRO A 130 -22.08 -6.35 10.79
C PRO A 130 -22.15 -4.96 11.42
N LEU A 131 -21.38 -4.04 10.86
CA LEU A 131 -21.30 -2.67 11.32
C LEU A 131 -22.63 -1.97 11.00
N LYS A 132 -23.25 -1.38 12.03
CA LYS A 132 -24.51 -0.62 11.91
C LYS A 132 -24.31 0.72 11.22
#